data_AF-A0A3D4YT10-F1
#
_entry.id   AF-A0A3D4YT10-F1
#
_cell.length_a   1.000
_cell.length_b   1.000
_cell.length_c   1.000
_cell.angle_alpha   90.00
_cell.angle_beta   90.00
_cell.angle_gamma   90.00
#
_symmetry.space_group_name_H-M   'P 1'
#
loop_
_entity.id
_entity.type
_entity.pdbx_description
1 polymer ?
#
loop_
_entity_poly.entity_id
_entity_poly.type
_entity_poly.pdbx_seq_one_letter_code
_entity_poly.pdbx_strand_id
1 'polypeptide(L)' 'MIRKLKSGEYRLYSRKKNPKTGRRRNLGTFKSLAAAKKHERAVQFFKRRG' A
#
# COMPACT_ATOMS: atom_id res chain seq x y z
N MET A 1 -1.40 -3.92 -2.22
CA MET A 1 -1.71 -4.96 -1.20
C MET A 1 -2.12 -4.28 0.09
N ILE A 2 -3.40 -4.37 0.45
CA ILE A 2 -3.94 -3.70 1.63
C ILE A 2 -4.14 -4.74 2.73
N ARG A 3 -3.65 -4.46 3.94
CA ARG A 3 -3.80 -5.32 5.12
C ARG A 3 -4.55 -4.55 6.21
N LYS A 4 -5.56 -5.16 6.82
CA LYS A 4 -6.21 -4.63 8.03
C LYS A 4 -5.33 -4.90 9.25
N LEU A 5 -5.11 -3.89 10.08
CA LEU A 5 -4.34 -3.95 11.32
C LEU A 5 -5.26 -4.30 12.50
N LYS A 6 -4.67 -4.73 13.61
CA LYS A 6 -5.40 -4.92 14.87
C LYS A 6 -6.05 -3.62 15.38
N SER A 7 -5.46 -2.46 15.04
CA SER A 7 -6.03 -1.14 15.32
C SER A 7 -7.28 -0.80 14.49
N GLY A 8 -7.69 -1.66 13.55
CA GLY A 8 -8.81 -1.40 12.64
C GLY A 8 -8.45 -0.61 11.38
N GLU A 9 -7.25 -0.01 11.35
CA GLU A 9 -6.73 0.70 10.19
C GLU A 9 -6.28 -0.23 9.06
N TYR A 10 -6.12 0.34 7.87
CA TYR A 10 -5.74 -0.35 6.64
C TYR A 10 -4.38 0.14 6.16
N ARG A 11 -3.40 -0.76 6.12
CA ARG A 11 -2.04 -0.44 5.64
C ARG A 11 -1.85 -0.92 4.22
N LEU A 12 -1.39 -0.03 3.34
CA LEU A 12 -1.00 -0.37 1.98
C LEU A 12 0.48 -0.75 1.95
N TYR A 13 0.78 -1.93 1.44
CA TYR A 13 2.13 -2.39 1.18
C TYR A 13 2.44 -2.40 -0.33
N SER A 14 3.73 -2.20 -0.65
CA SER A 14 4.26 -2.40 -1.99
C SER A 14 4.05 -3.83 -2.47
N ARG A 15 3.78 -4.00 -3.78
CA ARG A 15 3.65 -5.33 -4.38
C ARG A 15 4.98 -6.11 -4.33
N LYS A 16 6.05 -5.47 -4.81
CA LYS A 16 7.42 -6.02 -4.77
C LYS A 16 8.02 -5.89 -3.38
N LYS A 17 8.80 -6.89 -2.97
CA LYS A 17 9.66 -6.84 -1.79
C LYS A 17 10.86 -5.94 -2.09
N ASN A 18 11.38 -5.27 -1.06
CA ASN A 18 12.65 -4.57 -1.17
C ASN A 18 13.77 -5.63 -1.27
N PRO A 19 14.64 -5.57 -2.30
CA PRO A 19 15.72 -6.55 -2.46
C PRO A 19 16.75 -6.48 -1.32
N LYS A 20 16.98 -5.31 -0.73
CA LYS A 20 17.97 -5.13 0.35
C LYS A 20 17.52 -5.70 1.69
N THR A 21 16.23 -5.65 1.99
CA THR A 21 15.69 -6.02 3.31
C THR A 21 14.74 -7.21 3.29
N GLY A 22 14.36 -7.70 2.10
CA GLY A 22 13.34 -8.74 1.91
C GLY A 22 11.91 -8.33 2.30
N ARG A 23 11.71 -7.11 2.82
CA ARG A 23 10.43 -6.63 3.35
C ARG A 23 9.67 -5.77 2.35
N ARG A 24 8.34 -5.79 2.42
CA ARG A 24 7.50 -4.88 1.62
C ARG A 24 7.49 -3.49 2.26
N ARG A 25 7.51 -2.44 1.43
CA ARG A 25 7.48 -1.06 1.89
C ARG A 25 6.07 -0.69 2.32
N ASN A 26 5.94 0.00 3.44
CA ASN A 26 4.70 0.67 3.82
C ASN A 26 4.50 1.89 2.91
N LEU A 27 3.38 1.94 2.20
CA LEU A 27 3.00 3.04 1.30
C LEU A 27 1.95 3.97 1.93
N GLY A 28 1.53 3.69 3.16
CA GLY A 28 0.55 4.49 3.90
C GLY A 28 -0.34 3.63 4.77
N THR A 29 -0.81 4.22 5.88
CA THR A 29 -1.85 3.64 6.74
C THR A 29 -3.08 4.54 6.65
N PHE A 30 -4.26 3.95 6.47
CA PHE A 30 -5.51 4.64 6.17
C PHE A 30 -6.61 4.19 7.14
N LYS A 31 -7.49 5.10 7.53
CA LYS A 31 -8.61 4.77 8.43
C LYS A 31 -9.69 3.91 7.76
N SER A 32 -9.76 3.87 6.43
CA SER A 32 -10.76 3.10 5.69
C SER A 32 -10.17 2.31 4.52
N LEU A 33 -10.83 1.19 4.17
CA LEU A 33 -10.48 0.38 3.01
C LEU A 33 -10.60 1.18 1.70
N ALA A 34 -11.62 2.04 1.60
CA ALA A 34 -11.86 2.86 0.41
C ALA A 34 -10.71 3.85 0.17
N ALA A 35 -10.22 4.51 1.22
CA ALA A 35 -9.08 5.41 1.12
C ALA A 35 -7.81 4.66 0.66
N ALA A 36 -7.54 3.49 1.24
CA ALA A 36 -6.41 2.66 0.84
C ALA A 36 -6.51 2.20 -0.62
N LYS A 37 -7.70 1.83 -1.11
CA LYS A 37 -7.94 1.45 -2.51
C LYS A 37 -7.76 2.61 -3.47
N LYS A 38 -8.27 3.81 -3.14
CA LYS A 38 -8.07 5.02 -3.96
C LYS A 38 -6.58 5.33 -4.08
N HIS A 39 -5.83 5.27 -2.98
CA HIS A 39 -4.40 5.50 -3.00
C HIS A 39 -3.64 4.42 -3.78
N GLU A 40 -4.03 3.14 -3.68
CA GLU A 40 -3.43 2.08 -4.48
C GLU A 40 -3.58 2.35 -5.99
N ARG A 41 -4.79 2.75 -6.43
CA ARG A 41 -5.04 3.10 -7.84
C ARG A 41 -4.15 4.25 -8.30
N ALA A 42 -4.02 5.30 -7.49
CA ALA A 42 -3.12 6.41 -7.77
C ALA A 42 -1.66 5.93 -7.91
N VAL A 43 -1.17 5.11 -6.97
CA VAL A 43 0.18 4.53 -7.04
C VAL A 43 0.38 3.68 -8.30
N GLN A 44 -0.60 2.87 -8.70
CA GLN A 44 -0.47 2.08 -9.93
C GLN A 44 -0.50 2.96 -11.18
N PHE A 45 -1.32 4.01 -11.18
CA PHE A 45 -1.42 4.94 -12.29
C PHE A 45 -0.08 5.65 -12.55
N PHE A 46 0.55 6.20 -11.51
CA PHE A 46 1.85 6.86 -11.66
C PHE A 46 2.95 5.89 -12.09
N LYS A 47 2.91 4.63 -11.64
CA LYS A 47 3.89 3.60 -12.03
C LYS A 47 3.74 3.09 -13.46
N ARG A 48 2.59 3.29 -14.10
CA ARG A 48 2.36 2.88 -15.50
C ARG A 48 2.71 3.99 -16.48
N ARG A 49 2.77 5.24 -16.01
CA ARG A 49 3.03 6.43 -16.81
C ARG A 49 4.48 6.92 -16.73
N GLY A 50 5.31 6.24 -15.96
CA GLY A 50 6.75 6.50 -15.84
C GLY A 50 7.55 5.22 -16.02
#